data_AF-A0A1F9RP41-F1
#
_entry.id   AF-A0A1F9RP41-F1
#
_cell.length_a   1.000
_cell.length_b   1.000
_cell.length_c   1.000
_cell.angle_alpha   90.00
_cell.angle_beta   90.00
_cell.angle_gamma   90.00
#
_symmetry.space_group_name_H-M   'P 1'
#
loop_
_entity.id
_entity.type
_entity.pdbx_description
1 polymer ?
#
loop_
_entity_poly.entity_id
_entity_poly.type
_entity_poly.pdbx_seq_one_letter_code
_entity_poly.pdbx_strand_id
1 'polypeptide(L)'
;MVTSFENDSSRIETELQLLNQPIDFQAAYMAVQYLFLHIKKSLDSIRDQTVEALFSVLRSQRYDSQKQAFFLYKEAADALIHISISINHPLCFSVLSILKDLLLSSSGKKHRAVSEALGSLPVTISGPVFKQRDCTEFISMSFDSCLTAQGIADINFFYWQGRTMIYPLNCGKIACIKFARTKENVKELLTEAEWLVFLNSHPFCCGSDFFIPVPIRIQNQYIFKLKQIPDFIFNNPEIHPDYIAIIFIAEKKYFQYANEPCHFNDQRNAIKEVFQRNAWLLGKLTSMGIIHTAIIPLFHNRAQQSRRQDHGLYIWEQGGRLDKWLDSCRYPNFAKSGLRDFEHLATLKSANELRHFIGEHILGFILVMGSFFRNKAPEKKGFDEKGNPMDLRTLFDKTLFIELITEVVRNYYHGVTGLLPENLPKLFGEDLVDALIENMGIDHHMEEILRIQDQIDMSDKDFEKFLLSRGFDVPLLKNVNKGEKDIILNTGPHLGGFNQPISVPKLIEFLFCLSSLCISDRFIMENGLKACRN
;
A
#
# COMPACT_ATOMS: atom_id res chain seq x y z
N MET A 1 39.38 -7.75 33.79
CA MET A 1 38.86 -8.96 34.45
C MET A 1 37.90 -8.61 35.58
N VAL A 2 38.26 -7.78 36.57
CA VAL A 2 37.32 -7.41 37.66
C VAL A 2 36.02 -6.76 37.16
N THR A 3 36.12 -5.86 36.16
CA THR A 3 34.96 -5.19 35.55
C THR A 3 34.08 -6.09 34.66
N SER A 4 34.58 -7.23 34.17
CA SER A 4 33.77 -8.16 33.37
C SER A 4 32.97 -9.12 34.25
N PHE A 5 33.54 -9.52 35.40
CA PHE A 5 32.87 -10.41 36.35
C PHE A 5 31.71 -9.72 37.10
N GLU A 6 31.86 -8.46 37.51
CA GLU A 6 30.77 -7.70 38.15
C GLU A 6 29.58 -7.48 37.20
N ASN A 7 29.87 -7.20 35.93
CA ASN A 7 28.85 -6.94 34.91
C ASN A 7 28.02 -8.21 34.57
N ASP A 8 28.65 -9.38 34.58
CA ASP A 8 27.95 -10.66 34.38
C ASP A 8 27.10 -11.06 35.60
N SER A 9 27.53 -10.73 36.82
CA SER A 9 26.73 -10.97 38.03
C SER A 9 25.44 -10.15 38.04
N SER A 10 25.52 -8.86 37.71
CA SER A 10 24.34 -7.98 37.62
C SER A 10 23.42 -8.37 36.46
N ARG A 11 23.95 -8.91 35.35
CA ARG A 11 23.14 -9.52 34.29
C ARG A 11 22.32 -10.69 34.81
N ILE A 12 22.97 -11.66 35.45
CA ILE A 12 22.31 -12.88 35.94
C ILE A 12 21.23 -12.54 36.97
N GLU A 13 21.49 -11.60 37.88
CA GLU A 13 20.48 -11.14 38.85
C GLU A 13 19.26 -10.53 38.14
N THR A 14 19.49 -9.65 37.16
CA THR A 14 18.41 -9.04 36.36
C THR A 14 17.58 -10.08 35.61
N GLU A 15 18.23 -11.10 35.04
CA GLU A 15 17.54 -12.22 34.38
C GLU A 15 16.64 -12.99 35.34
N LEU A 16 17.15 -13.30 36.54
CA LEU A 16 16.39 -14.01 37.57
C LEU A 16 15.22 -13.17 38.09
N GLN A 17 15.37 -11.85 38.20
CA GLN A 17 14.28 -10.94 38.56
C GLN A 17 13.14 -10.99 37.54
N LEU A 18 13.45 -10.94 36.24
CA LEU A 18 12.45 -11.05 35.17
C LEU A 18 11.78 -12.43 35.10
N LEU A 19 12.52 -13.51 35.39
CA LEU A 19 12.02 -14.88 35.30
C LEU A 19 11.18 -15.30 36.51
N ASN A 20 11.64 -14.97 37.72
CA ASN A 20 11.16 -15.63 38.94
C ASN A 20 10.40 -14.70 39.89
N GLN A 21 10.41 -13.38 39.68
CA GLN A 21 9.81 -12.43 40.63
C GLN A 21 8.60 -11.68 40.05
N PRO A 22 7.55 -11.47 40.86
CA PRO A 22 6.48 -10.54 40.52
C PRO A 22 6.98 -9.11 40.69
N ILE A 23 7.59 -8.56 39.65
CA ILE A 23 8.00 -7.15 39.60
C ILE A 23 6.92 -6.27 38.96
N ASP A 24 6.90 -5.00 39.33
CA ASP A 24 6.00 -3.99 38.76
C ASP A 24 6.45 -3.55 37.35
N PHE A 25 5.64 -2.71 36.71
CA PHE A 25 5.88 -2.25 35.34
C PHE A 25 7.18 -1.45 35.20
N GLN A 26 7.46 -0.53 36.12
CA GLN A 26 8.64 0.31 36.09
C GLN A 26 9.92 -0.51 36.28
N ALA A 27 9.92 -1.44 37.25
CA ALA A 27 11.02 -2.36 37.50
C ALA A 27 11.27 -3.26 36.28
N ALA A 28 10.22 -3.81 35.68
CA ALA A 28 10.34 -4.62 34.45
C ALA A 28 10.95 -3.81 33.30
N TYR A 29 10.50 -2.56 33.13
CA TYR A 29 11.03 -1.68 32.09
C TYR A 29 12.51 -1.38 32.30
N MET A 30 12.92 -1.02 33.51
CA MET A 30 14.32 -0.76 33.83
C MET A 30 15.21 -2.01 33.67
N ALA A 31 14.71 -3.19 34.06
CA ALA A 31 15.41 -4.46 33.89
C ALA A 31 15.61 -4.80 32.40
N VAL A 32 14.58 -4.61 31.56
CA VAL A 32 14.69 -4.80 30.11
C VAL A 32 15.68 -3.81 29.49
N GLN A 33 15.64 -2.53 29.88
CA GLN A 33 16.60 -1.53 29.40
C GLN A 33 18.04 -1.87 29.79
N TYR A 34 18.25 -2.35 31.03
CA TYR A 34 19.56 -2.81 31.49
C TYR A 34 20.06 -3.97 30.61
N LEU A 35 19.24 -5.00 30.40
CA LEU A 35 19.61 -6.14 29.55
C LEU A 35 19.90 -5.70 28.11
N PHE A 36 19.11 -4.78 27.55
CA PHE A 36 19.36 -4.28 26.20
C PHE A 36 20.70 -3.53 26.10
N LEU A 37 21.02 -2.67 27.07
CA LEU A 37 22.31 -2.00 27.13
C LEU A 37 23.48 -3.00 27.28
N HIS A 38 23.28 -4.07 28.04
CA HIS A 38 24.28 -5.14 28.18
C HIS A 38 24.48 -5.91 26.86
N ILE A 39 23.38 -6.26 26.17
CA ILE A 39 23.40 -6.89 24.84
C ILE A 39 24.19 -6.04 23.83
N LYS A 40 23.98 -4.72 23.81
CA LYS A 40 24.73 -3.80 22.93
C LYS A 40 26.23 -3.75 23.23
N LYS A 41 26.63 -3.95 24.48
CA LYS A 41 28.03 -3.84 24.92
C LYS A 41 28.80 -5.15 24.83
N SER A 42 28.15 -6.27 25.16
CA SER A 42 28.80 -7.55 25.45
C SER A 42 28.03 -8.73 24.86
N LEU A 43 27.80 -8.73 23.54
CA LEU A 43 27.00 -9.76 22.86
C LEU A 43 27.52 -11.19 23.11
N ASP A 44 28.83 -11.40 23.23
CA ASP A 44 29.44 -12.71 23.48
C ASP A 44 29.10 -13.30 24.87
N SER A 45 28.61 -12.47 25.80
CA SER A 45 28.17 -12.89 27.14
C SER A 45 26.71 -13.37 27.18
N ILE A 46 25.96 -13.16 26.10
CA ILE A 46 24.52 -13.47 26.05
C ILE A 46 24.31 -14.98 25.95
N ARG A 47 23.32 -15.49 26.71
CA ARG A 47 23.00 -16.92 26.81
C ARG A 47 21.49 -17.12 26.67
N ASP A 48 21.07 -18.39 26.58
CA ASP A 48 19.64 -18.76 26.50
C ASP A 48 18.81 -18.16 27.64
N GLN A 49 19.39 -18.03 28.84
CA GLN A 49 18.72 -17.43 29.99
C GLN A 49 18.37 -15.94 29.76
N THR A 50 19.23 -15.17 29.10
CA THR A 50 18.93 -13.78 28.74
C THR A 50 17.74 -13.71 27.78
N VAL A 51 17.76 -14.60 26.78
CA VAL A 51 16.72 -14.69 25.76
C VAL A 51 15.38 -15.09 26.39
N GLU A 52 15.37 -16.09 27.27
CA GLU A 52 14.16 -16.52 27.97
C GLU A 52 13.63 -15.46 28.94
N ALA A 53 14.50 -14.70 29.60
CA ALA A 53 14.09 -13.58 30.45
C ALA A 53 13.38 -12.46 29.65
N LEU A 54 13.84 -12.15 28.43
CA LEU A 54 13.16 -11.19 27.55
C LEU A 54 11.86 -11.77 27.00
N PHE A 55 11.83 -13.05 26.62
CA PHE A 55 10.61 -13.70 26.18
C PHE A 55 9.58 -13.87 27.29
N SER A 56 9.97 -14.02 28.56
CA SER A 56 9.02 -14.09 29.67
C SER A 56 8.21 -12.79 29.78
N VAL A 57 8.87 -11.63 29.59
CA VAL A 57 8.21 -10.32 29.54
C VAL A 57 7.22 -10.27 28.37
N LEU A 58 7.65 -10.69 27.18
CA LEU A 58 6.80 -10.69 25.99
C LEU A 58 5.64 -11.69 26.08
N ARG A 59 5.79 -12.84 26.73
CA ARG A 59 4.73 -13.85 26.89
C ARG A 59 3.75 -13.48 28.00
N SER A 60 4.18 -12.70 28.98
CA SER A 60 3.36 -12.26 30.11
C SER A 60 2.12 -11.45 29.67
N GLN A 61 1.01 -11.63 30.40
CA GLN A 61 -0.19 -10.80 30.31
C GLN A 61 -0.24 -9.72 31.41
N ARG A 62 0.73 -9.73 32.35
CA ARG A 62 0.75 -8.90 33.56
C ARG A 62 0.66 -7.40 33.25
N TYR A 63 1.21 -6.97 32.12
CA TYR A 63 1.36 -5.55 31.80
C TYR A 63 0.34 -5.04 30.79
N ASP A 64 -0.56 -5.88 30.25
CA ASP A 64 -1.43 -5.52 29.12
C ASP A 64 -2.37 -4.33 29.41
N SER A 65 -2.81 -4.20 30.66
CA SER A 65 -3.65 -3.10 31.14
C SER A 65 -2.91 -1.76 31.23
N GLN A 66 -1.57 -1.76 31.25
CA GLN A 66 -0.78 -0.54 31.36
C GLN A 66 -0.86 0.28 30.07
N LYS A 67 -1.13 1.59 30.17
CA LYS A 67 -1.23 2.49 29.01
C LYS A 67 0.04 2.44 28.15
N GLN A 68 1.20 2.31 28.80
CA GLN A 68 2.52 2.31 28.19
C GLN A 68 3.09 0.89 27.92
N ALA A 69 2.30 -0.18 28.03
CA ALA A 69 2.78 -1.56 27.84
C ALA A 69 3.48 -1.79 26.49
N PHE A 70 3.05 -1.07 25.45
CA PHE A 70 3.70 -1.10 24.14
C PHE A 70 5.20 -0.82 24.23
N PHE A 71 5.63 0.19 24.99
CA PHE A 71 7.03 0.56 25.09
C PHE A 71 7.87 -0.51 25.79
N LEU A 72 7.35 -1.15 26.84
CA LEU A 72 8.01 -2.29 27.49
C LEU A 72 8.20 -3.45 26.51
N TYR A 73 7.14 -3.85 25.82
CA TYR A 73 7.23 -4.94 24.84
C TYR A 73 8.13 -4.59 23.67
N LYS A 74 8.12 -3.33 23.21
CA LYS A 74 8.97 -2.85 22.13
C LYS A 74 10.45 -2.90 22.52
N GLU A 75 10.80 -2.45 23.72
CA GLU A 75 12.17 -2.51 24.23
C GLU A 75 12.67 -3.96 24.33
N ALA A 76 11.83 -4.88 24.83
CA ALA A 76 12.18 -6.30 24.93
C ALA A 76 12.36 -6.95 23.54
N ALA A 77 11.47 -6.64 22.59
CA ALA A 77 11.56 -7.13 21.23
C ALA A 77 12.79 -6.57 20.50
N ASP A 78 13.12 -5.29 20.68
CA ASP A 78 14.30 -4.67 20.06
C ASP A 78 15.61 -5.21 20.63
N ALA A 79 15.65 -5.53 21.93
CA ALA A 79 16.77 -6.23 22.54
C ALA A 79 17.02 -7.60 21.90
N LEU A 80 15.94 -8.36 21.65
CA LEU A 80 16.00 -9.65 20.95
C LEU A 80 16.44 -9.51 19.49
N ILE A 81 15.90 -8.52 18.76
CA ILE A 81 16.32 -8.24 17.37
C ILE A 81 17.80 -7.88 17.30
N HIS A 82 18.33 -7.15 18.28
CA HIS A 82 19.75 -6.81 18.31
C HIS A 82 20.67 -8.05 18.40
N ILE A 83 20.21 -9.11 19.10
CA ILE A 83 20.91 -10.41 19.10
C ILE A 83 20.86 -11.01 17.69
N SER A 84 19.71 -10.97 17.02
CA SER A 84 19.50 -11.58 15.71
C SER A 84 20.19 -10.86 14.55
N ILE A 85 20.49 -9.56 14.66
CA ILE A 85 21.26 -8.82 13.65
C ILE A 85 22.69 -9.37 13.53
N SER A 86 23.25 -9.90 14.62
CA SER A 86 24.52 -10.63 14.56
C SER A 86 24.30 -12.04 14.05
N ILE A 87 24.36 -12.20 12.72
CA ILE A 87 24.07 -13.46 12.02
C ILE A 87 24.93 -14.66 12.46
N ASN A 88 26.10 -14.39 13.06
CA ASN A 88 27.01 -15.42 13.59
C ASN A 88 26.67 -15.83 15.03
N HIS A 89 25.76 -15.12 15.70
CA HIS A 89 25.40 -15.45 17.07
C HIS A 89 24.57 -16.76 17.10
N PRO A 90 24.92 -17.75 17.94
CA PRO A 90 24.23 -19.06 17.96
C PRO A 90 22.71 -18.97 18.19
N LEU A 91 22.25 -17.92 18.87
CA LEU A 91 20.84 -17.70 19.21
C LEU A 91 20.07 -16.90 18.16
N CYS A 92 20.71 -16.45 17.07
CA CYS A 92 20.07 -15.60 16.07
C CYS A 92 18.78 -16.23 15.52
N PHE A 93 18.86 -17.46 15.01
CA PHE A 93 17.74 -18.15 14.38
C PHE A 93 16.64 -18.54 15.38
N SER A 94 17.00 -19.01 16.57
CA SER A 94 16.03 -19.39 17.60
C SER A 94 15.21 -18.18 18.06
N VAL A 95 15.87 -17.03 18.26
CA VAL A 95 15.19 -15.76 18.60
C VAL A 95 14.22 -15.34 17.49
N LEU A 96 14.64 -15.36 16.23
CA LEU A 96 13.77 -15.01 15.10
C LEU A 96 12.56 -15.94 15.01
N SER A 97 12.76 -17.25 15.15
CA SER A 97 11.67 -18.23 15.11
C SER A 97 10.63 -17.97 16.20
N ILE A 98 11.08 -17.75 17.45
CA ILE A 98 10.17 -17.52 18.57
C ILE A 98 9.43 -16.17 18.42
N LEU A 99 10.10 -15.13 17.91
CA LEU A 99 9.45 -13.85 17.63
C LEU A 99 8.37 -13.99 16.53
N LYS A 100 8.63 -14.75 15.46
CA LYS A 100 7.64 -15.04 14.42
C LYS A 100 6.43 -15.78 14.98
N ASP A 101 6.65 -16.79 15.82
CA ASP A 101 5.56 -17.52 16.47
C ASP A 101 4.74 -16.62 17.40
N LEU A 102 5.40 -15.78 18.19
CA LEU A 102 4.74 -14.83 19.07
C LEU A 102 3.93 -13.79 18.28
N LEU A 103 4.43 -13.32 17.13
CA LEU A 103 3.70 -12.41 16.25
C LEU A 103 2.38 -13.05 15.78
N LEU A 104 2.42 -14.33 15.38
CA LEU A 104 1.23 -15.07 14.94
C LEU A 104 0.24 -15.39 16.07
N SER A 105 0.70 -15.47 17.31
CA SER A 105 -0.14 -15.85 18.46
C SER A 105 -0.57 -14.69 19.36
N SER A 106 -0.21 -13.44 19.03
CA SER A 106 -0.50 -12.26 19.85
C SER A 106 -1.34 -11.22 19.12
N SER A 107 -1.99 -10.34 19.88
CA SER A 107 -2.76 -9.20 19.38
C SER A 107 -2.42 -7.91 20.15
N GLY A 108 -2.94 -6.77 19.70
CA GLY A 108 -2.79 -5.48 20.40
C GLY A 108 -1.35 -4.98 20.55
N LYS A 109 -1.02 -4.42 21.72
CA LYS A 109 0.26 -3.71 21.97
C LYS A 109 1.48 -4.63 21.79
N LYS A 110 1.36 -5.88 22.19
CA LYS A 110 2.42 -6.91 22.08
C LYS A 110 2.67 -7.28 20.62
N HIS A 111 1.60 -7.58 19.89
CA HIS A 111 1.65 -7.84 18.46
C HIS A 111 2.34 -6.71 17.71
N ARG A 112 1.91 -5.47 17.98
CA ARG A 112 2.50 -4.28 17.38
C ARG A 112 4.00 -4.14 17.70
N ALA A 113 4.40 -4.33 18.96
CA ALA A 113 5.80 -4.25 19.36
C ALA A 113 6.69 -5.27 18.64
N VAL A 114 6.25 -6.53 18.60
CA VAL A 114 6.97 -7.63 17.93
C VAL A 114 7.01 -7.40 16.42
N SER A 115 5.90 -6.97 15.82
CA SER A 115 5.82 -6.61 14.41
C SER A 115 6.80 -5.49 14.06
N GLU A 116 6.80 -4.38 14.80
CA GLU A 116 7.71 -3.27 14.53
C GLU A 116 9.18 -3.67 14.71
N ALA A 117 9.49 -4.56 15.65
CA ALA A 117 10.84 -5.07 15.86
C ALA A 117 11.30 -5.97 14.68
N LEU A 118 10.54 -7.02 14.33
CA LEU A 118 10.83 -7.88 13.17
C LEU A 118 10.88 -7.09 11.86
N GLY A 119 9.98 -6.13 11.73
CA GLY A 119 9.89 -5.23 10.60
C GLY A 119 11.05 -4.24 10.45
N SER A 120 11.93 -4.15 11.46
CA SER A 120 13.12 -3.29 11.46
C SER A 120 14.42 -4.05 11.15
N LEU A 121 14.34 -5.36 10.87
CA LEU A 121 15.51 -6.15 10.48
C LEU A 121 16.16 -5.54 9.22
N PRO A 122 17.51 -5.43 9.19
CA PRO A 122 18.20 -4.76 8.11
C PRO A 122 18.23 -5.65 6.86
N VAL A 123 17.51 -5.27 5.81
CA VAL A 123 17.52 -5.98 4.53
C VAL A 123 18.35 -5.24 3.46
N THR A 124 19.01 -6.00 2.60
CA THR A 124 19.89 -5.53 1.50
C THR A 124 19.10 -5.29 0.21
N ILE A 125 17.95 -4.64 0.32
CA ILE A 125 17.13 -4.25 -0.84
C ILE A 125 17.46 -2.80 -1.22
N SER A 126 17.95 -2.61 -2.43
CA SER A 126 18.25 -1.30 -3.02
C SER A 126 17.65 -1.20 -4.42
N GLY A 127 16.96 -0.10 -4.70
CA GLY A 127 16.38 0.13 -6.03
C GLY A 127 17.40 0.60 -7.08
N PRO A 128 17.01 0.62 -8.36
CA PRO A 128 17.84 1.14 -9.44
C PRO A 128 18.08 2.66 -9.30
N VAL A 129 19.24 3.11 -9.75
CA VAL A 129 19.64 4.52 -9.75
C VAL A 129 19.39 5.13 -11.12
N PHE A 130 18.51 6.13 -11.19
CA PHE A 130 18.28 6.91 -12.40
C PHE A 130 19.11 8.18 -12.40
N LYS A 131 19.66 8.54 -13.57
CA LYS A 131 20.16 9.89 -13.81
C LYS A 131 18.96 10.76 -14.13
N GLN A 132 18.67 11.75 -13.29
CA GLN A 132 17.58 12.69 -13.52
C GLN A 132 17.84 13.42 -14.84
N ARG A 133 16.95 13.26 -15.81
CA ARG A 133 17.00 14.00 -17.08
C ARG A 133 16.24 15.31 -16.94
N ASP A 134 16.75 16.35 -17.59
CA ASP A 134 16.07 17.63 -17.63
C ASP A 134 14.79 17.54 -18.47
N CYS A 135 13.66 17.94 -17.87
CA CYS A 135 12.34 17.92 -18.51
C CYS A 135 12.14 19.03 -19.57
N THR A 136 13.21 19.70 -19.98
CA THR A 136 13.18 20.79 -20.97
C THR A 136 13.31 20.30 -22.40
N GLU A 137 13.70 19.05 -22.60
CA GLU A 137 13.83 18.46 -23.94
C GLU A 137 12.51 17.81 -24.37
N PHE A 138 11.78 18.48 -25.24
CA PHE A 138 10.60 17.92 -25.91
C PHE A 138 10.66 18.19 -27.41
N ILE A 139 10.14 17.25 -28.20
CA ILE A 139 10.02 17.42 -29.66
C ILE A 139 8.65 18.01 -29.95
N SER A 140 8.63 19.08 -30.75
CA SER A 140 7.39 19.57 -31.32
C SER A 140 7.08 18.82 -32.61
N MET A 141 5.87 18.26 -32.71
CA MET A 141 5.41 17.58 -33.92
C MET A 141 3.90 17.79 -34.13
N SER A 142 3.41 17.69 -35.37
CA SER A 142 1.97 17.74 -35.61
C SER A 142 1.29 16.47 -35.10
N PHE A 143 0.04 16.61 -34.69
CA PHE A 143 -0.79 15.50 -34.21
C PHE A 143 -0.91 14.39 -35.27
N ASP A 144 -1.17 14.76 -36.52
CA ASP A 144 -1.28 13.79 -37.63
C ASP A 144 0.04 13.05 -37.91
N SER A 145 1.18 13.76 -37.81
CA SER A 145 2.49 13.11 -37.96
C SER A 145 2.74 12.10 -36.84
N CYS A 146 2.28 12.42 -35.62
CA CYS A 146 2.36 11.53 -34.47
C CYS A 146 1.53 10.26 -34.70
N LEU A 147 0.28 10.39 -35.15
CA LEU A 147 -0.57 9.22 -35.43
C LEU A 147 -0.02 8.35 -36.56
N THR A 148 0.41 8.98 -37.66
CA THR A 148 0.95 8.29 -38.84
C THR A 148 2.21 7.49 -38.48
N ALA A 149 3.10 8.07 -37.67
CA ALA A 149 4.32 7.40 -37.21
C ALA A 149 4.06 6.12 -36.39
N GLN A 150 2.85 5.95 -35.83
CA GLN A 150 2.46 4.78 -35.05
C GLN A 150 1.61 3.77 -35.82
N GLY A 151 1.39 3.98 -37.12
CA GLY A 151 0.56 3.08 -37.93
C GLY A 151 -0.91 3.08 -37.54
N ILE A 152 -1.41 4.19 -36.97
CA ILE A 152 -2.82 4.38 -36.66
C ILE A 152 -3.54 4.69 -37.98
N ALA A 153 -4.41 3.75 -38.40
CA ALA A 153 -5.06 3.80 -39.71
C ALA A 153 -6.35 4.63 -39.72
N ASP A 154 -7.10 4.66 -38.61
CA ASP A 154 -8.32 5.45 -38.46
C ASP A 154 -8.19 6.43 -37.29
N ILE A 155 -8.04 7.70 -37.64
CA ILE A 155 -7.87 8.80 -36.68
C ILE A 155 -9.16 9.11 -35.90
N ASN A 156 -10.32 8.66 -36.39
CA ASN A 156 -11.62 8.92 -35.77
C ASN A 156 -12.04 7.80 -34.81
N PHE A 157 -11.40 6.63 -34.87
CA PHE A 157 -11.72 5.52 -34.00
C PHE A 157 -10.83 5.49 -32.75
N PHE A 158 -11.16 6.36 -31.79
CA PHE A 158 -10.51 6.45 -30.49
C PHE A 158 -11.52 6.53 -29.34
N TYR A 159 -11.02 6.34 -28.13
CA TYR A 159 -11.77 6.67 -26.92
C TYR A 159 -10.85 7.26 -25.84
N TRP A 160 -11.46 7.99 -24.92
CA TRP A 160 -10.77 8.61 -23.78
C TRP A 160 -10.85 7.72 -22.54
N GLN A 161 -9.75 7.67 -21.80
CA GLN A 161 -9.70 7.20 -20.42
C GLN A 161 -8.95 8.24 -19.58
N GLY A 162 -9.72 9.13 -18.91
CA GLY A 162 -9.18 10.29 -18.22
C GLY A 162 -8.37 11.18 -19.18
N ARG A 163 -7.08 11.35 -18.88
CA ARG A 163 -6.12 12.13 -19.71
C ARG A 163 -5.41 11.32 -20.80
N THR A 164 -5.82 10.07 -21.04
CA THR A 164 -5.20 9.19 -22.04
C THR A 164 -6.16 8.94 -23.19
N MET A 165 -5.70 9.22 -24.40
CA MET A 165 -6.40 8.87 -25.62
C MET A 165 -5.89 7.54 -26.15
N ILE A 166 -6.82 6.67 -26.56
CA ILE A 166 -6.50 5.28 -26.89
C ILE A 166 -6.97 4.97 -28.32
N TYR A 167 -6.03 4.47 -29.13
CA TYR A 167 -6.27 4.00 -30.49
C TYR A 167 -6.00 2.50 -30.59
N PRO A 168 -6.92 1.70 -31.14
CA PRO A 168 -6.64 0.31 -31.48
C PRO A 168 -5.72 0.25 -32.69
N LEU A 169 -4.80 -0.72 -32.67
CA LEU A 169 -3.89 -1.02 -33.76
C LEU A 169 -4.28 -2.33 -34.46
N ASN A 170 -3.95 -2.45 -35.75
CA ASN A 170 -4.25 -3.65 -36.54
C ASN A 170 -3.57 -4.92 -36.01
N CYS A 171 -2.49 -4.78 -35.23
CA CYS A 171 -1.78 -5.88 -34.59
C CYS A 171 -2.46 -6.39 -33.31
N GLY A 172 -3.66 -5.90 -32.96
CA GLY A 172 -4.39 -6.31 -31.75
C GLY A 172 -3.95 -5.60 -30.47
N LYS A 173 -2.95 -4.72 -30.55
CA LYS A 173 -2.49 -3.83 -29.46
C LYS A 173 -3.22 -2.49 -29.48
N ILE A 174 -2.89 -1.63 -28.52
CA ILE A 174 -3.37 -0.26 -28.46
C ILE A 174 -2.20 0.72 -28.40
N ALA A 175 -2.34 1.85 -29.10
CA ALA A 175 -1.49 3.02 -28.92
C ALA A 175 -2.17 3.99 -27.96
N CYS A 176 -1.40 4.52 -27.02
CA CYS A 176 -1.89 5.39 -25.97
C CYS A 176 -1.13 6.71 -26.02
N ILE A 177 -1.87 7.82 -26.09
CA ILE A 177 -1.32 9.18 -25.98
C ILE A 177 -1.77 9.74 -24.64
N LYS A 178 -0.84 9.81 -23.68
CA LYS A 178 -1.11 10.25 -22.31
C LYS A 178 -0.66 11.69 -22.14
N PHE A 179 -1.61 12.58 -21.92
CA PHE A 179 -1.38 14.02 -21.85
C PHE A 179 -1.07 14.47 -20.42
N ALA A 180 -0.29 15.54 -20.29
CA ALA A 180 -0.08 16.23 -19.02
C ALA A 180 -1.37 16.95 -18.58
N ARG A 181 -1.68 16.97 -17.27
CA ARG A 181 -2.77 17.81 -16.74
C ARG A 181 -2.27 19.19 -16.29
N THR A 182 -1.06 19.23 -15.73
CA THR A 182 -0.36 20.44 -15.30
C THR A 182 1.06 20.49 -15.86
N LYS A 183 1.75 21.63 -15.72
CA LYS A 183 3.18 21.75 -16.05
C LYS A 183 4.05 20.82 -15.19
N GLU A 184 3.64 20.55 -13.96
CA GLU A 184 4.37 19.67 -13.02
C GLU A 184 4.27 18.20 -13.45
N ASN A 185 3.12 17.78 -14.00
CA ASN A 185 2.94 16.40 -14.49
C ASN A 185 3.85 16.06 -15.68
N VAL A 186 4.48 17.04 -16.35
CA VAL A 186 5.44 16.73 -17.42
C VAL A 186 6.61 15.90 -16.88
N LYS A 187 7.03 16.17 -15.63
CA LYS A 187 8.08 15.37 -14.97
C LYS A 187 7.61 13.94 -14.73
N GLU A 188 6.37 13.75 -14.29
CA GLU A 188 5.77 12.43 -14.07
C GLU A 188 5.68 11.62 -15.36
N LEU A 189 5.30 12.25 -16.47
CA LEU A 189 5.27 11.59 -17.78
C LEU A 189 6.67 11.14 -18.23
N LEU A 190 7.70 11.97 -18.01
CA LEU A 190 9.07 11.56 -18.29
C LEU A 190 9.48 10.36 -17.43
N THR A 191 9.20 10.42 -16.13
CA THR A 191 9.45 9.34 -15.19
C THR A 191 8.77 8.04 -15.64
N GLU A 192 7.51 8.09 -16.10
CA GLU A 192 6.82 6.92 -16.65
C GLU A 192 7.55 6.34 -17.86
N ALA A 193 7.93 7.18 -18.83
CA ALA A 193 8.69 6.71 -19.99
C ALA A 193 10.03 6.07 -19.59
N GLU A 194 10.76 6.66 -18.65
CA GLU A 194 12.03 6.12 -18.15
C GLU A 194 11.86 4.77 -17.44
N TRP A 195 10.83 4.62 -16.61
CA TRP A 195 10.51 3.34 -16.00
C TRP A 195 10.15 2.28 -17.02
N LEU A 196 9.31 2.62 -18.01
CA LEU A 196 8.95 1.69 -19.07
C LEU A 196 10.19 1.24 -19.86
N VAL A 197 11.12 2.14 -20.18
CA VAL A 197 12.41 1.78 -20.83
C VAL A 197 13.24 0.86 -19.94
N PHE A 198 13.37 1.19 -18.66
CA PHE A 198 14.14 0.40 -17.72
C PHE A 198 13.58 -1.02 -17.59
N LEU A 199 12.28 -1.16 -17.37
CA LEU A 199 11.62 -2.46 -17.19
C LEU A 199 11.64 -3.32 -18.47
N ASN A 200 11.53 -2.70 -19.65
CA ASN A 200 11.66 -3.43 -20.92
C ASN A 200 13.09 -3.92 -21.17
N SER A 201 14.11 -3.19 -20.70
CA SER A 201 15.53 -3.59 -20.84
C SER A 201 16.01 -4.54 -19.73
N HIS A 202 15.32 -4.58 -18.59
CA HIS A 202 15.62 -5.43 -17.45
C HIS A 202 14.37 -6.23 -17.05
N PRO A 203 13.92 -7.17 -17.91
CA PRO A 203 12.71 -7.93 -17.63
C PRO A 203 12.86 -8.75 -16.35
N PHE A 204 12.04 -8.44 -15.35
CA PHE A 204 12.09 -9.07 -14.02
C PHE A 204 11.15 -10.29 -13.90
N CYS A 205 10.41 -10.59 -14.97
CA CYS A 205 9.26 -11.47 -14.97
C CYS A 205 9.28 -12.46 -16.15
N CYS A 206 10.46 -13.01 -16.47
CA CYS A 206 10.62 -14.01 -17.53
C CYS A 206 9.65 -15.18 -17.34
N GLY A 207 8.81 -15.44 -18.34
CA GLY A 207 7.82 -16.52 -18.33
C GLY A 207 6.46 -16.19 -17.72
N SER A 208 6.23 -14.95 -17.28
CA SER A 208 4.88 -14.48 -16.90
C SER A 208 4.17 -13.80 -18.07
N ASP A 209 2.84 -13.87 -18.12
CA ASP A 209 1.99 -13.16 -19.09
C ASP A 209 1.89 -11.65 -18.79
N PHE A 210 2.99 -11.02 -18.34
CA PHE A 210 3.03 -9.59 -18.08
C PHE A 210 3.59 -8.84 -19.29
N PHE A 211 2.77 -7.97 -19.88
CA PHE A 211 3.22 -7.07 -20.92
C PHE A 211 3.47 -5.67 -20.36
N ILE A 212 4.74 -5.30 -20.31
CA ILE A 212 5.17 -3.93 -19.97
C ILE A 212 4.89 -3.05 -21.20
N PRO A 213 4.16 -1.93 -21.06
CA PRO A 213 3.98 -0.99 -22.17
C PRO A 213 5.31 -0.55 -22.76
N VAL A 214 5.36 -0.36 -24.08
CA VAL A 214 6.57 0.05 -24.79
C VAL A 214 6.47 1.54 -25.09
N PRO A 215 7.34 2.39 -24.50
CA PRO A 215 7.31 3.82 -24.75
C PRO A 215 7.87 4.11 -26.14
N ILE A 216 7.23 5.03 -26.85
CA ILE A 216 7.66 5.43 -28.19
C ILE A 216 8.75 6.48 -28.08
N ARG A 217 9.85 6.25 -28.81
CA ARG A 217 10.98 7.17 -28.92
C ARG A 217 11.12 7.68 -30.34
N ILE A 218 11.09 9.00 -30.50
CA ILE A 218 11.31 9.68 -31.80
C ILE A 218 12.48 10.66 -31.62
N GLN A 219 13.46 10.66 -32.52
CA GLN A 219 14.69 11.46 -32.43
C GLN A 219 15.31 11.48 -31.02
N ASN A 220 15.37 10.31 -30.38
CA ASN A 220 15.89 10.09 -29.03
C ASN A 220 15.11 10.75 -27.86
N GLN A 221 13.91 11.27 -28.10
CA GLN A 221 13.04 11.86 -27.06
C GLN A 221 11.76 11.03 -26.86
N TYR A 222 11.19 11.14 -25.66
CA TYR A 222 9.94 10.47 -25.25
C TYR A 222 8.78 11.44 -24.99
N ILE A 223 9.08 12.72 -24.76
CA ILE A 223 8.07 13.77 -24.53
C ILE A 223 7.84 14.54 -25.82
N PHE A 224 6.56 14.72 -26.15
CA PHE A 224 6.11 15.40 -27.35
C PHE A 224 5.24 16.60 -26.99
N LYS A 225 5.53 17.74 -27.62
CA LYS A 225 4.62 18.90 -27.64
C LYS A 225 3.80 18.84 -28.93
N LEU A 226 2.56 18.40 -28.84
CA LEU A 226 1.72 18.16 -30.01
C LEU A 226 1.15 19.50 -30.55
N LYS A 227 1.21 19.66 -31.87
CA LYS A 227 0.72 20.83 -32.63
C LYS A 227 -0.42 20.43 -33.56
N GLN A 228 -1.17 21.42 -34.06
CA GLN A 228 -2.32 21.19 -34.94
C GLN A 228 -3.32 20.21 -34.29
N ILE A 229 -3.69 20.54 -33.06
CA ILE A 229 -4.54 19.72 -32.21
C ILE A 229 -5.98 19.76 -32.74
N PRO A 230 -6.62 18.59 -32.96
CA PRO A 230 -8.03 18.55 -33.36
C PRO A 230 -8.99 19.04 -32.28
N ASP A 231 -10.16 19.53 -32.70
CA ASP A 231 -11.15 20.15 -31.80
C ASP A 231 -11.64 19.24 -30.67
N PHE A 232 -11.73 17.94 -30.92
CA PHE A 232 -12.16 16.98 -29.91
C PHE A 232 -11.22 16.89 -28.70
N ILE A 233 -9.96 17.33 -28.83
CA ILE A 233 -9.00 17.38 -27.72
C ILE A 233 -9.23 18.65 -26.88
N PHE A 234 -9.61 19.77 -27.49
CA PHE A 234 -9.90 21.02 -26.77
C PHE A 234 -11.05 20.87 -25.77
N ASN A 235 -11.94 19.92 -26.02
CA ASN A 235 -13.11 19.66 -25.18
C ASN A 235 -12.80 18.86 -23.90
N ASN A 236 -11.58 18.36 -23.72
CA ASN A 236 -11.21 17.63 -22.50
C ASN A 236 -10.57 18.59 -21.46
N PRO A 237 -11.29 18.93 -20.38
CA PRO A 237 -10.81 19.90 -19.38
C PRO A 237 -9.66 19.36 -18.51
N GLU A 238 -9.34 18.06 -18.59
CA GLU A 238 -8.23 17.47 -17.83
C GLU A 238 -6.86 17.75 -18.46
N ILE A 239 -6.81 18.23 -19.70
CA ILE A 239 -5.56 18.35 -20.47
C ILE A 239 -4.96 19.74 -20.33
N HIS A 240 -3.65 19.79 -20.11
CA HIS A 240 -2.91 21.05 -20.07
C HIS A 240 -2.89 21.73 -21.45
N PRO A 241 -3.07 23.07 -21.55
CA PRO A 241 -3.12 23.81 -22.82
C PRO A 241 -1.85 23.74 -23.70
N ASP A 242 -0.73 23.24 -23.15
CA ASP A 242 0.49 23.03 -23.94
C ASP A 242 0.49 21.71 -24.73
N TYR A 243 -0.50 20.83 -24.52
CA TYR A 243 -0.66 19.53 -25.19
C TYR A 243 0.62 18.69 -25.21
N ILE A 244 1.26 18.63 -24.05
CA ILE A 244 2.46 17.82 -23.83
C ILE A 244 2.01 16.39 -23.48
N ALA A 245 2.62 15.40 -24.11
CA ALA A 245 2.27 14.00 -23.94
C ALA A 245 3.47 13.06 -24.07
N ILE A 246 3.31 11.85 -23.54
CA ILE A 246 4.08 10.67 -23.93
C ILE A 246 3.19 9.75 -24.76
N ILE A 247 3.83 8.89 -25.55
CA ILE A 247 3.15 7.87 -26.35
C ILE A 247 3.71 6.51 -25.97
N PHE A 248 2.85 5.52 -25.80
CA PHE A 248 3.26 4.15 -25.56
C PHE A 248 2.31 3.14 -26.21
N ILE A 249 2.82 1.94 -26.50
CA ILE A 249 2.04 0.81 -27.01
C ILE A 249 1.80 -0.16 -25.86
N ALA A 250 0.55 -0.56 -25.64
CA ALA A 250 0.15 -1.50 -24.61
C ALA A 250 -0.71 -2.64 -25.18
N GLU A 251 -0.94 -3.66 -24.37
CA GLU A 251 -1.91 -4.71 -24.68
C GLU A 251 -3.35 -4.18 -24.60
N LYS A 252 -4.26 -4.77 -25.39
CA LYS A 252 -5.68 -4.38 -25.39
C LYS A 252 -6.33 -4.45 -24.00
N LYS A 253 -5.85 -5.36 -23.15
CA LYS A 253 -6.35 -5.59 -21.79
C LYS A 253 -5.79 -4.59 -20.76
N TYR A 254 -4.96 -3.62 -21.15
CA TYR A 254 -4.33 -2.65 -20.25
C TYR A 254 -5.33 -1.75 -19.52
N PHE A 255 -6.50 -1.48 -20.10
CA PHE A 255 -7.55 -0.68 -19.45
C PHE A 255 -8.72 -1.53 -18.94
N GLN A 256 -8.55 -2.86 -18.83
CA GLN A 256 -9.54 -3.76 -18.23
C GLN A 256 -9.21 -3.95 -16.75
N TYR A 257 -9.77 -3.10 -15.88
CA TYR A 257 -9.44 -3.06 -14.46
C TYR A 257 -9.82 -4.36 -13.74
N ALA A 258 -9.02 -4.73 -12.74
CA ALA A 258 -9.20 -6.00 -12.02
C ALA A 258 -10.49 -6.04 -11.17
N ASN A 259 -11.08 -4.88 -10.86
CA ASN A 259 -12.31 -4.75 -10.09
C ASN A 259 -13.56 -4.48 -10.94
N GLU A 260 -13.52 -4.73 -12.25
CA GLU A 260 -14.68 -4.61 -13.13
C GLU A 260 -15.20 -6.03 -13.50
N PRO A 261 -16.26 -6.53 -12.83
CA PRO A 261 -16.73 -7.91 -13.01
C PRO A 261 -17.10 -8.27 -14.45
N CYS A 262 -17.56 -7.30 -15.24
CA CYS A 262 -17.92 -7.47 -16.63
C CYS A 262 -16.76 -8.01 -17.50
N HIS A 263 -15.50 -7.83 -17.11
CA HIS A 263 -14.36 -8.36 -17.86
C HIS A 263 -14.10 -9.85 -17.63
N PHE A 264 -14.77 -10.45 -16.67
CA PHE A 264 -14.50 -11.82 -16.23
C PHE A 264 -15.64 -12.79 -16.56
N ASN A 265 -16.84 -12.31 -16.86
CA ASN A 265 -18.02 -13.16 -17.07
C ASN A 265 -18.17 -14.22 -15.96
N ASP A 266 -17.92 -13.82 -14.71
CA ASP A 266 -17.90 -14.67 -13.51
C ASP A 266 -16.95 -15.88 -13.55
N GLN A 267 -15.95 -15.86 -14.45
CA GLN A 267 -14.92 -16.90 -14.50
C GLN A 267 -13.95 -16.79 -13.32
N ARG A 268 -14.28 -17.51 -12.23
CA ARG A 268 -13.50 -17.58 -10.98
C ARG A 268 -12.00 -17.71 -11.18
N ASN A 269 -11.57 -18.63 -12.05
CA ASN A 269 -10.15 -18.88 -12.32
C ASN A 269 -9.46 -17.69 -12.99
N ALA A 270 -10.15 -16.98 -13.88
CA ALA A 270 -9.60 -15.77 -14.53
C ALA A 270 -9.45 -14.61 -13.54
N ILE A 271 -10.40 -14.48 -12.60
CA ILE A 271 -10.30 -13.47 -11.53
C ILE A 271 -9.07 -13.75 -10.66
N LYS A 272 -8.93 -15.00 -10.18
CA LYS A 272 -7.79 -15.43 -9.35
C LYS A 272 -6.46 -15.23 -10.07
N GLU A 273 -6.37 -15.60 -11.33
CA GLU A 273 -5.16 -15.41 -12.16
C GLU A 273 -4.71 -13.95 -12.18
N VAL A 274 -5.64 -13.02 -12.41
CA VAL A 274 -5.29 -11.61 -12.52
C VAL A 274 -4.79 -11.04 -11.18
N PHE A 275 -5.47 -11.35 -10.08
CA PHE A 275 -5.03 -10.89 -8.76
C PHE A 275 -3.69 -11.52 -8.34
N GLN A 276 -3.54 -12.83 -8.51
CA GLN A 276 -2.32 -13.54 -8.10
C GLN A 276 -1.08 -13.09 -8.92
N ARG A 277 -1.22 -12.92 -10.24
CA ARG A 277 -0.11 -12.48 -11.10
C ARG A 277 0.30 -11.06 -10.75
N ASN A 278 -0.65 -10.14 -10.59
CA ASN A 278 -0.33 -8.76 -10.21
C ASN A 278 0.31 -8.67 -8.83
N ALA A 279 -0.14 -9.48 -7.87
CA ALA A 279 0.48 -9.57 -6.56
C ALA A 279 1.93 -10.06 -6.64
N TRP A 280 2.19 -11.11 -7.42
CA TRP A 280 3.55 -11.59 -7.66
C TRP A 280 4.44 -10.54 -8.32
N LEU A 281 3.97 -9.88 -9.38
CA LEU A 281 4.71 -8.83 -10.10
C LEU A 281 5.09 -7.68 -9.16
N LEU A 282 4.14 -7.22 -8.35
CA LEU A 282 4.38 -6.12 -7.42
C LEU A 282 5.34 -6.52 -6.29
N GLY A 283 5.19 -7.73 -5.74
CA GLY A 283 6.13 -8.27 -4.77
C GLY A 283 7.53 -8.41 -5.36
N LYS A 284 7.64 -8.81 -6.63
CA LYS A 284 8.92 -8.95 -7.33
C LYS A 284 9.60 -7.59 -7.55
N LEU A 285 8.87 -6.57 -8.00
CA LEU A 285 9.40 -5.19 -8.07
C LEU A 285 9.87 -4.70 -6.70
N THR A 286 9.06 -4.95 -5.66
CA THR A 286 9.39 -4.58 -4.28
C THR A 286 10.70 -5.25 -3.81
N SER A 287 10.93 -6.53 -4.17
CA SER A 287 12.18 -7.24 -3.88
C SER A 287 13.42 -6.65 -4.56
N MET A 288 13.22 -5.87 -5.62
CA MET A 288 14.25 -5.16 -6.38
C MET A 288 14.39 -3.70 -5.94
N GLY A 289 13.70 -3.29 -4.87
CA GLY A 289 13.69 -1.91 -4.40
C GLY A 289 12.94 -0.94 -5.33
N ILE A 290 12.03 -1.44 -6.15
CA ILE A 290 11.12 -0.65 -6.99
C ILE A 290 9.73 -0.70 -6.35
N ILE A 291 9.26 0.44 -5.86
CA ILE A 291 8.02 0.55 -5.09
C ILE A 291 6.95 1.23 -5.93
N HIS A 292 5.72 0.70 -5.91
CA HIS A 292 4.57 1.34 -6.54
C HIS A 292 3.79 2.14 -5.50
N THR A 293 4.02 3.44 -5.41
CA THR A 293 3.55 4.28 -4.29
C THR A 293 2.07 4.66 -4.35
N ALA A 294 1.33 4.17 -5.35
CA ALA A 294 -0.09 4.45 -5.52
C ALA A 294 -0.82 3.34 -6.26
N ILE A 295 -0.80 2.09 -5.76
CA ILE A 295 -1.58 1.02 -6.40
C ILE A 295 -3.09 1.34 -6.45
N ILE A 296 -3.55 2.09 -5.45
CA ILE A 296 -4.77 2.88 -5.43
C ILE A 296 -4.47 4.17 -4.64
N PRO A 297 -5.14 5.30 -4.94
CA PRO A 297 -4.96 6.54 -4.19
C PRO A 297 -5.68 6.49 -2.84
N LEU A 298 -4.93 6.32 -1.73
CA LEU A 298 -5.47 6.22 -0.38
C LEU A 298 -5.33 7.53 0.41
N PHE A 299 -6.39 7.92 1.13
CA PHE A 299 -6.42 9.15 1.93
C PHE A 299 -7.08 8.96 3.31
N HIS A 300 -6.59 9.69 4.32
CA HIS A 300 -7.19 9.84 5.66
C HIS A 300 -8.29 10.91 5.69
N ASN A 301 -8.08 12.00 4.94
CA ASN A 301 -9.04 13.10 4.83
C ASN A 301 -8.80 13.84 3.51
N ARG A 302 -9.81 13.83 2.62
CA ARG A 302 -9.71 14.50 1.31
C ARG A 302 -10.03 15.99 1.38
N ALA A 303 -10.85 16.46 2.33
CA ALA A 303 -11.17 17.89 2.48
C ALA A 303 -10.05 18.72 3.16
N GLN A 304 -9.17 18.10 3.95
CA GLN A 304 -8.18 18.80 4.79
C GLN A 304 -6.71 18.54 4.41
N GLN A 305 -6.45 18.19 3.15
CA GLN A 305 -5.11 17.81 2.66
C GLN A 305 -4.04 18.89 2.92
N SER A 306 -4.40 20.18 2.88
CA SER A 306 -3.47 21.30 3.04
C SER A 306 -2.97 21.52 4.48
N ARG A 307 -3.63 20.96 5.50
CA ARG A 307 -3.30 21.21 6.91
C ARG A 307 -2.43 20.14 7.57
N ARG A 308 -2.23 19.00 6.92
CA ARG A 308 -1.53 17.86 7.52
C ARG A 308 -0.16 17.66 6.90
N GLN A 309 0.79 17.24 7.73
CA GLN A 309 2.17 16.92 7.30
C GLN A 309 2.21 15.75 6.30
N ASP A 310 1.18 14.89 6.31
CA ASP A 310 1.02 13.75 5.40
C ASP A 310 0.28 14.12 4.10
N HIS A 311 -0.07 15.40 3.90
CA HIS A 311 -0.89 15.88 2.78
C HIS A 311 -2.23 15.14 2.62
N GLY A 312 -2.73 14.52 3.70
CA GLY A 312 -3.94 13.71 3.73
C GLY A 312 -3.78 12.28 3.22
N LEU A 313 -2.58 11.80 2.90
CA LEU A 313 -2.31 10.42 2.52
C LEU A 313 -2.59 9.45 3.67
N TYR A 314 -3.10 8.26 3.34
CA TYR A 314 -3.43 7.25 4.36
C TYR A 314 -2.20 6.51 4.87
N ILE A 315 -1.93 6.64 6.17
CA ILE A 315 -0.92 5.89 6.93
C ILE A 315 -1.62 4.77 7.69
N TRP A 316 -1.51 3.55 7.17
CA TRP A 316 -2.26 2.39 7.68
C TRP A 316 -1.84 1.97 9.08
N GLU A 317 -0.59 2.21 9.49
CA GLU A 317 -0.07 1.87 10.81
C GLU A 317 -0.78 2.61 11.95
N GLN A 318 -1.45 3.72 11.64
CA GLN A 318 -2.23 4.48 12.61
C GLN A 318 -3.66 3.93 12.79
N GLY A 319 -4.14 3.09 11.88
CA GLY A 319 -5.49 2.51 11.93
C GLY A 319 -6.62 3.56 11.97
N GLY A 320 -6.41 4.71 11.34
CA GLY A 320 -7.41 5.77 11.23
C GLY A 320 -8.51 5.45 10.21
N ARG A 321 -9.53 6.30 10.13
CA ARG A 321 -10.58 6.22 9.10
C ARG A 321 -9.97 6.23 7.69
N LEU A 322 -10.42 5.33 6.83
CA LEU A 322 -10.08 5.34 5.40
C LEU A 322 -11.18 5.98 4.57
N ASP A 323 -10.85 7.07 3.88
CA ASP A 323 -11.84 7.92 3.22
C ASP A 323 -12.24 7.44 1.85
N LYS A 324 -13.57 7.33 1.64
CA LYS A 324 -14.18 6.94 0.36
C LYS A 324 -13.50 5.73 -0.23
N TRP A 325 -13.44 4.66 0.56
CA TRP A 325 -12.63 3.48 0.22
C TRP A 325 -13.02 2.91 -1.16
N LEU A 326 -14.32 2.90 -1.48
CA LEU A 326 -14.85 2.41 -2.74
C LEU A 326 -14.44 3.31 -3.92
N ASP A 327 -14.53 4.63 -3.77
CA ASP A 327 -14.13 5.59 -4.81
C ASP A 327 -12.61 5.58 -5.03
N SER A 328 -11.84 5.33 -3.97
CA SER A 328 -10.39 5.17 -4.04
C SER A 328 -9.98 3.98 -4.89
N CYS A 329 -10.84 2.97 -5.00
CA CYS A 329 -10.61 1.78 -5.83
C CYS A 329 -11.10 1.94 -7.26
N ARG A 330 -11.65 3.09 -7.68
CA ARG A 330 -12.30 3.21 -9.00
C ARG A 330 -11.37 2.91 -10.18
N TYR A 331 -10.10 3.26 -10.06
CA TYR A 331 -9.10 3.09 -11.12
C TYR A 331 -7.82 2.51 -10.52
N PRO A 332 -7.78 1.20 -10.21
CA PRO A 332 -6.57 0.60 -9.66
C PRO A 332 -5.44 0.60 -10.69
N ASN A 333 -4.21 0.74 -10.20
CA ASN A 333 -3.01 0.72 -11.02
C ASN A 333 -2.53 -0.70 -11.33
N PHE A 334 -3.48 -1.62 -11.48
CA PHE A 334 -3.30 -2.95 -12.03
C PHE A 334 -4.56 -3.42 -12.76
N ALA A 335 -4.38 -4.23 -13.79
CA ALA A 335 -5.42 -4.70 -14.71
C ALA A 335 -5.17 -6.13 -15.16
N LYS A 336 -6.03 -6.62 -16.05
CA LYS A 336 -5.88 -7.94 -16.67
C LYS A 336 -4.56 -8.14 -17.43
N SER A 337 -3.90 -7.08 -17.90
CA SER A 337 -2.57 -7.22 -18.53
C SER A 337 -1.39 -7.15 -17.54
N GLY A 338 -1.60 -6.69 -16.32
CA GLY A 338 -0.55 -6.47 -15.31
C GLY A 338 -0.61 -5.09 -14.65
N LEU A 339 0.53 -4.66 -14.09
CA LEU A 339 0.72 -3.36 -13.43
C LEU A 339 0.60 -2.20 -14.43
N ARG A 340 0.21 -1.02 -13.93
CA ARG A 340 -0.09 0.18 -14.71
C ARG A 340 0.45 1.43 -14.04
N ASP A 341 0.42 2.53 -14.78
CA ASP A 341 0.64 3.89 -14.26
C ASP A 341 2.03 4.06 -13.63
N PHE A 342 3.05 3.80 -14.45
CA PHE A 342 4.44 3.65 -13.99
C PHE A 342 5.08 4.98 -13.53
N GLU A 343 4.39 6.12 -13.69
CA GLU A 343 4.75 7.39 -13.04
C GLU A 343 4.73 7.31 -11.51
N HIS A 344 3.99 6.34 -10.94
CA HIS A 344 3.94 6.07 -9.51
C HIS A 344 4.98 5.05 -9.03
N LEU A 345 5.94 4.66 -9.89
CA LEU A 345 7.08 3.89 -9.44
C LEU A 345 8.15 4.80 -8.84
N ALA A 346 8.74 4.34 -7.74
CA ALA A 346 9.83 5.01 -7.05
C ALA A 346 10.93 4.01 -6.68
N THR A 347 12.18 4.49 -6.69
CA THR A 347 13.30 3.78 -6.09
C THR A 347 13.18 3.89 -4.56
N LEU A 348 13.26 2.74 -3.88
CA LEU A 348 13.26 2.67 -2.42
C LEU A 348 14.43 3.50 -1.85
N LYS A 349 14.12 4.45 -0.96
CA LYS A 349 15.13 5.33 -0.34
C LYS A 349 15.79 4.69 0.88
N SER A 350 15.01 3.96 1.67
CA SER A 350 15.47 3.30 2.89
C SER A 350 14.77 1.96 3.09
N ALA A 351 15.51 0.93 3.49
CA ALA A 351 14.96 -0.37 3.85
C ALA A 351 13.91 -0.27 4.97
N ASN A 352 13.99 0.74 5.84
CA ASN A 352 13.04 0.95 6.94
C ASN A 352 11.63 1.31 6.44
N GLU A 353 11.49 1.83 5.22
CA GLU A 353 10.19 2.17 4.62
C GLU A 353 9.52 0.94 3.97
N LEU A 354 10.27 -0.14 3.76
CA LEU A 354 9.79 -1.29 2.99
C LEU A 354 8.56 -1.94 3.63
N ARG A 355 8.54 -2.04 4.97
CA ARG A 355 7.38 -2.58 5.71
C ARG A 355 6.11 -1.78 5.47
N HIS A 356 6.23 -0.44 5.47
CA HIS A 356 5.11 0.46 5.21
C HIS A 356 4.53 0.20 3.82
N PHE A 357 5.36 0.17 2.79
CA PHE A 357 4.92 -0.07 1.42
C PHE A 357 4.35 -1.47 1.21
N ILE A 358 4.91 -2.50 1.86
CA ILE A 358 4.32 -3.85 1.82
C ILE A 358 2.90 -3.84 2.39
N GLY A 359 2.69 -3.21 3.55
CA GLY A 359 1.37 -3.07 4.14
C GLY A 359 0.40 -2.30 3.24
N GLU A 360 0.85 -1.20 2.65
CA GLU A 360 0.05 -0.40 1.72
C GLU A 360 -0.35 -1.19 0.46
N HIS A 361 0.60 -1.93 -0.11
CA HIS A 361 0.35 -2.78 -1.28
C HIS A 361 -0.73 -3.84 -1.00
N ILE A 362 -0.62 -4.55 0.13
CA ILE A 362 -1.59 -5.58 0.50
C ILE A 362 -2.96 -4.96 0.82
N LEU A 363 -2.97 -3.82 1.52
CA LEU A 363 -4.20 -3.08 1.80
C LEU A 363 -4.92 -2.72 0.50
N GLY A 364 -4.20 -2.16 -0.48
CA GLY A 364 -4.81 -1.80 -1.76
C GLY A 364 -5.36 -3.00 -2.52
N PHE A 365 -4.69 -4.15 -2.52
CA PHE A 365 -5.27 -5.37 -3.10
C PHE A 365 -6.58 -5.78 -2.43
N ILE A 366 -6.64 -5.79 -1.09
CA ILE A 366 -7.84 -6.16 -0.34
C ILE A 366 -9.00 -5.21 -0.64
N LEU A 367 -8.74 -3.90 -0.68
CA LEU A 367 -9.75 -2.89 -1.02
C LEU A 367 -10.25 -3.06 -2.46
N VAL A 368 -9.36 -3.34 -3.41
CA VAL A 368 -9.75 -3.58 -4.80
C VAL A 368 -10.58 -4.86 -4.94
N MET A 369 -10.26 -5.94 -4.20
CA MET A 369 -11.11 -7.13 -4.13
C MET A 369 -12.50 -6.83 -3.57
N GLY A 370 -12.59 -6.05 -2.48
CA GLY A 370 -13.88 -5.62 -1.94
C GLY A 370 -14.68 -4.80 -2.97
N SER A 371 -14.00 -3.91 -3.69
CA SER A 371 -14.63 -3.11 -4.75
C SER A 371 -15.10 -3.95 -5.93
N PHE A 372 -14.43 -5.07 -6.26
CA PHE A 372 -14.87 -5.99 -7.31
C PHE A 372 -16.28 -6.51 -7.03
N PHE A 373 -16.56 -6.95 -5.79
CA PHE A 373 -17.89 -7.41 -5.41
C PHE A 373 -18.92 -6.29 -5.44
N ARG A 374 -18.56 -5.09 -4.96
CA ARG A 374 -19.42 -3.90 -4.99
C ARG A 374 -19.75 -3.45 -6.42
N ASN A 375 -18.81 -3.57 -7.34
CA ASN A 375 -18.97 -3.20 -8.75
C ASN A 375 -19.85 -4.18 -9.54
N LYS A 376 -20.41 -5.22 -8.91
CA LYS A 376 -21.52 -6.00 -9.50
C LYS A 376 -22.84 -5.21 -9.53
N ALA A 377 -22.98 -4.19 -8.68
CA ALA A 377 -24.11 -3.26 -8.67
C ALA A 377 -23.62 -1.82 -8.42
N PRO A 378 -22.88 -1.22 -9.37
CA PRO A 378 -22.20 0.07 -9.18
C PRO A 378 -23.17 1.24 -8.95
N GLU A 379 -24.43 1.11 -9.34
CA GLU A 379 -25.49 2.09 -9.12
C GLU A 379 -26.02 2.11 -7.68
N LYS A 380 -25.73 1.07 -6.87
CA LYS A 380 -26.22 0.96 -5.49
C LYS A 380 -25.17 1.48 -4.51
N LYS A 381 -25.34 2.73 -4.09
CA LYS A 381 -24.46 3.40 -3.14
C LYS A 381 -25.23 4.40 -2.26
N GLY A 382 -24.88 4.46 -0.99
CA GLY A 382 -25.44 5.41 -0.01
C GLY A 382 -26.61 4.82 0.76
N PHE A 383 -27.78 5.41 0.63
CA PHE A 383 -28.97 5.04 1.39
C PHE A 383 -30.04 4.40 0.51
N ASP A 384 -30.84 3.49 1.07
CA ASP A 384 -32.02 2.93 0.43
C ASP A 384 -33.21 3.91 0.46
N GLU A 385 -34.34 3.54 -0.15
CA GLU A 385 -35.56 4.35 -0.18
C GLU A 385 -36.15 4.66 1.21
N LYS A 386 -35.75 3.88 2.23
CA LYS A 386 -36.17 4.06 3.63
C LYS A 386 -35.17 4.88 4.44
N GLY A 387 -34.07 5.34 3.82
CA GLY A 387 -33.00 6.10 4.47
C GLY A 387 -32.01 5.24 5.26
N ASN A 388 -32.05 3.91 5.13
CA ASN A 388 -31.05 3.03 5.76
C ASN A 388 -29.80 2.93 4.89
N PRO A 389 -28.60 2.70 5.48
CA PRO A 389 -27.42 2.34 4.72
C PRO A 389 -27.69 1.18 3.77
N MET A 390 -27.25 1.31 2.51
CA MET A 390 -27.39 0.25 1.51
C MET A 390 -26.62 -1.00 1.98
N ASP A 391 -27.31 -2.14 2.06
CA ASP A 391 -26.71 -3.44 2.40
C ASP A 391 -26.54 -4.31 1.15
N LEU A 392 -25.29 -4.52 0.77
CA LEU A 392 -24.84 -5.25 -0.41
C LEU A 392 -23.94 -6.42 -0.05
N ARG A 393 -23.98 -6.90 1.21
CA ARG A 393 -23.21 -8.09 1.64
C ARG A 393 -23.52 -9.31 0.77
N THR A 394 -24.73 -9.41 0.23
CA THR A 394 -25.16 -10.48 -0.69
C THR A 394 -24.39 -10.51 -2.01
N LEU A 395 -23.70 -9.44 -2.41
CA LEU A 395 -22.84 -9.43 -3.60
C LEU A 395 -21.52 -10.19 -3.40
N PHE A 396 -21.11 -10.36 -2.14
CA PHE A 396 -19.86 -10.99 -1.77
C PHE A 396 -20.00 -12.52 -1.77
N ASP A 397 -19.18 -13.17 -2.60
CA ASP A 397 -18.93 -14.60 -2.46
C ASP A 397 -17.78 -14.76 -1.46
N LYS A 398 -18.11 -15.15 -0.22
CA LYS A 398 -17.14 -15.33 0.88
C LYS A 398 -16.02 -16.30 0.49
N THR A 399 -16.35 -17.39 -0.19
CA THR A 399 -15.36 -18.41 -0.58
C THR A 399 -14.37 -17.84 -1.59
N LEU A 400 -14.87 -17.13 -2.60
CA LEU A 400 -14.02 -16.46 -3.56
C LEU A 400 -13.16 -15.38 -2.90
N PHE A 401 -13.72 -14.59 -1.97
CA PHE A 401 -12.95 -13.54 -1.30
C PHE A 401 -11.78 -14.11 -0.48
N ILE A 402 -12.02 -15.20 0.26
CA ILE A 402 -10.97 -15.95 0.97
C ILE A 402 -9.88 -16.40 -0.01
N GLU A 403 -10.26 -16.99 -1.15
CA GLU A 403 -9.29 -17.45 -2.14
C GLU A 403 -8.47 -16.30 -2.73
N LEU A 404 -9.09 -15.16 -3.03
CA LEU A 404 -8.37 -14.00 -3.59
C LEU A 404 -7.34 -13.44 -2.60
N ILE A 405 -7.72 -13.28 -1.32
CA ILE A 405 -6.79 -12.85 -0.28
C ILE A 405 -5.65 -13.87 -0.15
N THR A 406 -5.98 -15.16 -0.10
CA THR A 406 -4.98 -16.25 -0.03
C THR A 406 -3.97 -16.17 -1.17
N GLU A 407 -4.45 -16.06 -2.41
CA GLU A 407 -3.58 -16.05 -3.58
C GLU A 407 -2.73 -14.78 -3.64
N VAL A 408 -3.28 -13.61 -3.33
CA VAL A 408 -2.50 -12.37 -3.28
C VAL A 408 -1.42 -12.45 -2.20
N VAL A 409 -1.75 -12.88 -0.99
CA VAL A 409 -0.77 -13.01 0.10
C VAL A 409 0.34 -13.95 -0.30
N ARG A 410 -0.01 -15.16 -0.77
CA ARG A 410 0.98 -16.16 -1.17
C ARG A 410 1.92 -15.64 -2.26
N ASN A 411 1.36 -15.04 -3.31
CA ASN A 411 2.13 -14.64 -4.48
C ASN A 411 2.92 -13.35 -4.27
N TYR A 412 2.36 -12.38 -3.54
CA TYR A 412 3.08 -11.18 -3.15
C TYR A 412 4.25 -11.52 -2.23
N TYR A 413 4.00 -12.33 -1.19
CA TYR A 413 5.02 -12.80 -0.25
C TYR A 413 6.15 -13.52 -0.99
N HIS A 414 5.79 -14.38 -1.94
CA HIS A 414 6.76 -15.08 -2.79
C HIS A 414 7.55 -14.13 -3.68
N GLY A 415 6.91 -13.12 -4.27
CA GLY A 415 7.59 -12.08 -5.04
C GLY A 415 8.65 -11.34 -4.22
N VAL A 416 8.34 -10.98 -2.96
CA VAL A 416 9.23 -10.23 -2.06
C VAL A 416 10.38 -11.10 -1.52
N THR A 417 10.04 -12.27 -0.98
CA THR A 417 10.95 -13.09 -0.17
C THR A 417 11.59 -14.25 -0.93
N GLY A 418 11.00 -14.66 -2.06
CA GLY A 418 11.36 -15.91 -2.74
C GLY A 418 10.87 -17.18 -2.03
N LEU A 419 10.18 -17.05 -0.88
CA LEU A 419 9.66 -18.15 -0.08
C LEU A 419 8.12 -18.20 -0.17
N LEU A 420 7.52 -19.26 0.34
CA LEU A 420 6.07 -19.31 0.55
C LEU A 420 5.78 -19.01 2.02
N PRO A 421 4.72 -18.26 2.33
CA PRO A 421 4.36 -17.98 3.71
C PRO A 421 3.97 -19.28 4.42
N GLU A 422 4.59 -19.52 5.58
CA GLU A 422 4.24 -20.65 6.44
C GLU A 422 2.94 -20.35 7.21
N ASN A 423 2.14 -21.38 7.48
CA ASN A 423 0.95 -21.29 8.33
C ASN A 423 -0.05 -20.19 7.92
N LEU A 424 -0.36 -20.04 6.63
CA LEU A 424 -1.38 -19.09 6.14
C LEU A 424 -2.69 -19.04 6.96
N PRO A 425 -3.26 -20.17 7.43
CA PRO A 425 -4.47 -20.15 8.26
C PRO A 425 -4.31 -19.45 9.63
N LYS A 426 -3.09 -19.32 10.15
CA LYS A 426 -2.80 -18.53 11.36
C LYS A 426 -2.63 -17.04 11.05
N LEU A 427 -2.26 -16.71 9.82
CA LEU A 427 -2.02 -15.34 9.40
C LEU A 427 -3.33 -14.59 9.16
N PHE A 428 -4.30 -15.22 8.50
CA PHE A 428 -5.62 -14.66 8.29
C PHE A 428 -6.70 -15.75 8.48
N GLY A 429 -7.77 -15.40 9.19
CA GLY A 429 -8.91 -16.27 9.45
C GLY A 429 -10.17 -15.84 8.72
N GLU A 430 -11.20 -16.69 8.73
CA GLU A 430 -12.52 -16.35 8.19
C GLU A 430 -13.16 -15.15 8.87
N ASP A 431 -12.85 -14.92 10.14
CA ASP A 431 -13.34 -13.82 10.95
C ASP A 431 -12.88 -12.44 10.44
N LEU A 432 -11.69 -12.35 9.85
CA LEU A 432 -11.26 -11.15 9.15
C LEU A 432 -12.12 -10.92 7.90
N VAL A 433 -12.38 -11.97 7.12
CA VAL A 433 -13.20 -11.86 5.90
C VAL A 433 -14.63 -11.50 6.22
N ASP A 434 -15.21 -12.08 7.28
CA ASP A 434 -16.56 -11.71 7.75
C ASP A 434 -16.61 -10.23 8.15
N ALA A 435 -15.61 -9.74 8.88
CA ALA A 435 -15.52 -8.32 9.24
C ALA A 435 -15.32 -7.40 8.01
N LEU A 436 -14.57 -7.85 7.00
CA LEU A 436 -14.42 -7.12 5.73
C LEU A 436 -15.74 -7.06 4.97
N ILE A 437 -16.46 -8.19 4.83
CA ILE A 437 -17.76 -8.25 4.16
C ILE A 437 -18.77 -7.35 4.88
N GLU A 438 -18.80 -7.37 6.21
CA GLU A 438 -19.70 -6.52 6.99
C GLU A 438 -19.47 -5.03 6.68
N ASN A 439 -18.21 -4.59 6.75
CA ASN A 439 -17.88 -3.17 6.66
C ASN A 439 -17.72 -2.64 5.23
N MET A 440 -17.47 -3.51 4.25
CA MET A 440 -17.42 -3.16 2.83
C MET A 440 -18.76 -3.40 2.12
N GLY A 441 -19.58 -4.31 2.64
CA GLY A 441 -20.89 -4.65 2.10
C GLY A 441 -21.97 -3.66 2.50
N ILE A 442 -21.85 -2.98 3.64
CA ILE A 442 -22.82 -1.98 4.10
C ILE A 442 -22.24 -0.57 3.98
N ASP A 443 -23.01 0.37 3.43
CA ASP A 443 -22.61 1.77 3.26
C ASP A 443 -22.71 2.58 4.56
N HIS A 444 -21.92 2.16 5.55
CA HIS A 444 -21.74 2.89 6.80
C HIS A 444 -20.84 4.11 6.63
N HIS A 445 -20.94 5.02 7.61
CA HIS A 445 -20.13 6.23 7.70
C HIS A 445 -20.16 7.00 6.38
N MET A 446 -21.30 7.61 6.05
CA MET A 446 -21.45 8.36 4.80
C MET A 446 -20.93 9.78 4.89
N GLU A 447 -20.64 10.27 6.09
CA GLU A 447 -20.45 11.69 6.38
C GLU A 447 -18.97 12.12 6.37
N GLU A 448 -18.70 13.24 5.70
CA GLU A 448 -17.50 14.06 5.84
C GLU A 448 -17.91 15.45 6.35
N ILE A 449 -17.10 16.07 7.21
CA ILE A 449 -17.39 17.38 7.79
C ILE A 449 -16.44 18.42 7.20
N LEU A 450 -17.00 19.40 6.49
CA LEU A 450 -16.28 20.60 6.06
C LEU A 450 -16.35 21.65 7.18
N ARG A 451 -15.25 21.83 7.90
CA ARG A 451 -15.22 22.68 9.09
C ARG A 451 -15.24 24.16 8.72
N ILE A 452 -15.80 25.01 9.58
CA ILE A 452 -15.83 26.48 9.41
C ILE A 452 -14.47 27.03 8.96
N GLN A 453 -13.37 26.61 9.62
CA GLN A 453 -12.04 27.10 9.27
C GLN A 453 -11.62 26.70 7.84
N ASP A 454 -11.96 25.48 7.38
CA ASP A 454 -11.69 25.06 5.99
C ASP A 454 -12.48 25.90 4.99
N GLN A 455 -13.72 26.26 5.35
CA GLN A 455 -14.56 27.11 4.53
C GLN A 455 -13.94 28.50 4.39
N ILE A 456 -13.49 29.10 5.49
CA ILE A 456 -12.87 30.45 5.51
C ILE A 456 -11.62 30.50 4.62
N ASP A 457 -10.82 29.43 4.61
CA ASP A 457 -9.58 29.36 3.81
C ASP A 457 -9.84 29.21 2.30
N MET A 458 -11.06 28.85 1.87
CA MET A 458 -11.43 28.75 0.45
C MET A 458 -11.82 30.11 -0.12
N SER A 459 -11.59 30.34 -1.42
CA SER A 459 -12.29 31.43 -2.12
C SER A 459 -13.78 31.11 -2.26
N ASP A 460 -14.65 32.10 -2.49
CA ASP A 460 -16.09 31.82 -2.66
C ASP A 460 -16.33 30.90 -3.87
N LYS A 461 -15.62 31.13 -4.97
CA LYS A 461 -15.67 30.25 -6.15
C LYS A 461 -15.24 28.82 -5.84
N ASP A 462 -14.18 28.64 -5.04
CA ASP A 462 -13.71 27.30 -4.66
C ASP A 462 -14.68 26.62 -3.70
N PHE A 463 -15.28 27.37 -2.77
CA PHE A 463 -16.30 26.88 -1.85
C PHE A 463 -17.54 26.39 -2.62
N GLU A 464 -18.05 27.19 -3.55
CA GLU A 464 -19.20 26.80 -4.38
C GLU A 464 -18.89 25.56 -5.23
N LYS A 465 -17.74 25.57 -5.92
CA LYS A 465 -17.28 24.43 -6.73
C LYS A 465 -17.10 23.17 -5.88
N PHE A 466 -16.58 23.32 -4.66
CA PHE A 466 -16.38 22.23 -3.72
C PHE A 466 -17.71 21.59 -3.34
N LEU A 467 -18.71 22.37 -2.92
CA LEU A 467 -20.03 21.85 -2.55
C LEU A 467 -20.75 21.19 -3.74
N LEU A 468 -20.75 21.83 -4.92
CA LEU A 468 -21.34 21.25 -6.14
C LEU A 468 -20.72 19.89 -6.47
N SER A 469 -19.39 19.78 -6.37
CA SER A 469 -18.69 18.51 -6.62
C SER A 469 -19.02 17.39 -5.64
N ARG A 470 -19.67 17.71 -4.51
CA ARG A 470 -20.08 16.77 -3.45
C ARG A 470 -21.60 16.58 -3.39
N GLY A 471 -22.31 16.94 -4.45
CA GLY A 471 -23.73 16.62 -4.63
C GLY A 471 -24.70 17.69 -4.12
N PHE A 472 -24.24 18.88 -3.76
CA PHE A 472 -25.15 20.01 -3.54
C PHE A 472 -25.68 20.47 -4.89
N ASP A 473 -26.98 20.75 -4.97
CA ASP A 473 -27.57 21.41 -6.13
C ASP A 473 -27.50 22.94 -5.97
N VAL A 474 -27.65 23.66 -7.09
CA VAL A 474 -27.58 25.12 -7.13
C VAL A 474 -28.62 25.78 -6.19
N PRO A 475 -29.87 25.28 -6.09
CA PRO A 475 -30.83 25.81 -5.11
C PRO A 475 -30.40 25.64 -3.65
N LEU A 476 -29.89 24.47 -3.23
CA LEU A 476 -29.46 24.22 -1.86
C LEU A 476 -28.26 25.10 -1.51
N LEU A 477 -27.35 25.29 -2.47
CA LEU A 477 -26.13 26.09 -2.31
C LEU A 477 -26.42 27.57 -2.00
N LYS A 478 -27.49 28.15 -2.56
CA LYS A 478 -27.91 29.53 -2.24
C LYS A 478 -28.31 29.73 -0.78
N ASN A 479 -28.64 28.65 -0.07
CA ASN A 479 -29.06 28.68 1.33
C ASN A 479 -27.93 28.29 2.30
N VAL A 480 -26.70 28.09 1.79
CA VAL A 480 -25.55 27.68 2.59
C VAL A 480 -24.59 28.85 2.71
N ASN A 481 -24.52 29.45 3.90
CA ASN A 481 -23.59 30.53 4.17
C ASN A 481 -22.23 29.97 4.60
N LYS A 482 -21.19 30.38 3.86
CA LYS A 482 -19.79 30.04 4.15
C LYS A 482 -19.37 30.58 5.51
N GLY A 483 -18.74 29.73 6.33
CA GLY A 483 -18.16 30.09 7.62
C GLY A 483 -19.16 30.24 8.77
N GLU A 484 -20.46 30.00 8.55
CA GLU A 484 -21.48 30.11 9.61
C GLU A 484 -21.50 28.88 10.53
N LYS A 485 -21.40 27.69 9.93
CA LYS A 485 -21.43 26.40 10.64
C LYS A 485 -20.67 25.34 9.86
N ASP A 486 -20.32 24.26 10.55
CA ASP A 486 -19.79 23.06 9.90
C ASP A 486 -20.83 22.48 8.93
N ILE A 487 -20.38 22.02 7.76
CA ILE A 487 -21.24 21.46 6.72
C ILE A 487 -21.01 19.95 6.64
N ILE A 488 -22.07 19.16 6.76
CA ILE A 488 -22.06 17.71 6.62
C ILE A 488 -22.23 17.37 5.13
N LEU A 489 -21.33 16.55 4.61
CA LEU A 489 -21.29 16.11 3.22
C LEU A 489 -21.45 14.59 3.16
N ASN A 490 -22.39 14.09 2.37
CA ASN A 490 -22.61 12.65 2.19
C ASN A 490 -21.73 12.13 1.05
N THR A 491 -20.55 11.63 1.40
CA THR A 491 -19.48 11.37 0.43
C THR A 491 -18.84 9.99 0.55
N GLY A 492 -19.24 9.22 1.56
CA GLY A 492 -18.80 7.85 1.80
C GLY A 492 -19.23 6.85 0.70
N PRO A 493 -19.12 5.54 0.97
CA PRO A 493 -18.85 4.95 2.29
C PRO A 493 -17.40 5.15 2.73
N HIS A 494 -17.20 5.36 4.04
CA HIS A 494 -15.89 5.41 4.69
C HIS A 494 -15.66 4.12 5.52
N LEU A 495 -14.42 3.67 5.66
CA LEU A 495 -14.09 2.62 6.64
C LEU A 495 -13.65 3.29 7.94
N GLY A 496 -14.64 3.63 8.77
CA GLY A 496 -14.49 4.32 10.04
C GLY A 496 -15.35 5.58 10.09
N GLY A 497 -15.86 5.94 11.27
CA GLY A 497 -16.56 7.20 11.48
C GLY A 497 -15.62 8.40 11.58
N PHE A 498 -16.16 9.61 11.53
CA PHE A 498 -15.37 10.83 11.72
C PHE A 498 -14.65 10.82 13.08
N ASN A 499 -13.33 11.04 13.09
CA ASN A 499 -12.44 10.90 14.25
C ASN A 499 -12.49 9.53 14.96
N GLN A 500 -12.89 8.48 14.25
CA GLN A 500 -12.89 7.10 14.75
C GLN A 500 -11.79 6.28 14.07
N PRO A 501 -11.33 5.18 14.69
CA PRO A 501 -10.46 4.22 14.04
C PRO A 501 -11.17 3.55 12.85
N ILE A 502 -10.38 2.85 12.03
CA ILE A 502 -10.90 2.01 10.95
C ILE A 502 -11.89 0.97 11.49
N SER A 503 -12.98 0.72 10.75
CA SER A 503 -14.02 -0.22 11.17
C SER A 503 -13.57 -1.70 11.20
N VAL A 504 -12.40 -2.01 10.62
CA VAL A 504 -11.83 -3.37 10.60
C VAL A 504 -10.43 -3.39 11.26
N PRO A 505 -10.30 -3.29 12.60
CA PRO A 505 -8.99 -3.28 13.26
C PRO A 505 -8.13 -4.53 12.97
N LYS A 506 -8.78 -5.69 12.81
CA LYS A 506 -8.10 -6.96 12.45
C LYS A 506 -7.36 -6.88 11.12
N LEU A 507 -7.80 -6.03 10.19
CA LEU A 507 -7.08 -5.78 8.94
C LEU A 507 -5.72 -5.15 9.23
N ILE A 508 -5.66 -4.20 10.17
CA ILE A 508 -4.41 -3.53 10.54
C ILE A 508 -3.45 -4.50 11.22
N GLU A 509 -3.93 -5.34 12.15
CA GLU A 509 -3.11 -6.40 12.77
C GLU A 509 -2.58 -7.37 11.71
N PHE A 510 -3.42 -7.79 10.77
CA PHE A 510 -3.02 -8.63 9.65
C PHE A 510 -1.91 -7.98 8.79
N LEU A 511 -2.01 -6.69 8.47
CA LEU A 511 -1.00 -5.95 7.70
C LEU A 511 0.32 -5.82 8.46
N PHE A 512 0.27 -5.53 9.76
CA PHE A 512 1.45 -5.52 10.64
C PHE A 512 2.15 -6.88 10.60
N CYS A 513 1.38 -7.96 10.77
CA CYS A 513 1.90 -9.32 10.75
C CYS A 513 2.59 -9.66 9.43
N LEU A 514 1.85 -9.60 8.32
CA LEU A 514 2.34 -10.02 7.00
C LEU A 514 3.54 -9.19 6.53
N SER A 515 3.49 -7.86 6.71
CA SER A 515 4.60 -7.00 6.30
C SER A 515 5.88 -7.32 7.07
N SER A 516 5.77 -7.59 8.37
CA SER A 516 6.93 -7.90 9.23
C SER A 516 7.50 -9.29 8.94
N LEU A 517 6.63 -10.26 8.64
CA LEU A 517 7.06 -11.59 8.20
C LEU A 517 7.77 -11.53 6.84
N CYS A 518 7.35 -10.65 5.92
CA CYS A 518 8.08 -10.45 4.66
C CYS A 518 9.50 -9.94 4.91
N ILE A 519 9.67 -8.94 5.80
CA ILE A 519 10.98 -8.40 6.15
C ILE A 519 11.85 -9.47 6.83
N SER A 520 11.29 -10.15 7.84
CA SER A 520 12.00 -11.21 8.57
C SER A 520 12.49 -12.33 7.66
N ASP A 521 11.62 -12.85 6.79
CA ASP A 521 11.98 -13.99 5.97
C ASP A 521 12.85 -13.59 4.77
N ARG A 522 12.75 -12.33 4.32
CA ARG A 522 13.73 -11.74 3.42
C ARG A 522 15.11 -11.69 4.07
N PHE A 523 15.21 -11.16 5.29
CA PHE A 523 16.46 -11.08 6.07
C PHE A 523 17.09 -12.48 6.26
N ILE A 524 16.28 -13.47 6.64
CA ILE A 524 16.71 -14.86 6.80
C ILE A 524 17.27 -15.41 5.48
N MET A 525 16.56 -15.19 4.37
CA MET A 525 16.90 -15.72 3.06
C MET A 525 18.21 -15.12 2.53
N GLU A 526 18.40 -13.80 2.61
CA GLU A 526 19.60 -13.14 2.07
C GLU A 526 20.86 -13.36 2.92
N ASN A 527 20.71 -13.64 4.22
CA ASN A 527 21.82 -13.98 5.11
C ASN A 527 22.09 -15.49 5.21
N GLY A 528 21.39 -16.32 4.42
CA GLY A 528 21.59 -17.77 4.42
C GLY A 528 21.23 -18.46 5.74
N LEU A 529 20.40 -17.82 6.58
CA LEU A 529 19.96 -18.31 7.89
C LEU A 529 18.88 -19.40 7.75
N LYS A 530 19.04 -20.34 6.82
CA LYS A 530 18.19 -21.54 6.85
C LYS A 530 18.73 -22.43 7.96
N ALA A 531 17.84 -22.94 8.82
CA ALA A 531 18.18 -24.00 9.75
C ALA A 531 19.01 -25.04 9.00
N CYS A 532 20.16 -25.41 9.56
CA CYS A 532 20.77 -26.71 9.28
C CYS A 532 19.62 -27.70 9.20
N ARG A 533 19.33 -28.20 7.99
CA ARG A 533 18.39 -29.30 7.82
C ARG A 533 19.04 -30.46 8.57
N ASN A 534 18.55 -30.73 9.77
CA ASN A 534 18.76 -32.03 10.39
C ASN A 534 17.97 -33.06 9.57
#